data_AF-A0A8S1NRP2-F1
#
_entry.id   AF-A0A8S1NRP2-F1
#
_cell.length_a   1.000
_cell.length_b   1.000
_cell.length_c   1.000
_cell.angle_alpha   90.00
_cell.angle_beta   90.00
_cell.angle_gamma   90.00
#
_symmetry.space_group_name_H-M   'P 1'
#
loop_
_entity.id
_entity.type
_entity.pdbx_description
1 polymer ?
#
loop_
_entity_poly.entity_id
_entity_poly.type
_entity_poly.pdbx_seq_one_letter_code
_entity_poly.pdbx_strand_id
1 'polypeptide(L)'
;MLIFITVIITKAQLSLIVEEFKGNFKENYGWTIQNGQKELEKCNSQTIFGSFGSNTIVSKLFQLPKHSQINLSLDLWSPEFDGGIKVYVDQVEVHDKSEQIKCSENKNIIRKWNNTLIHSGNSVIIVLSGTGEQIDYKWGFTNLEIQVEKCQIGCQVCNYEDTFEECLLWQQFQNSWTSIQQNYLGQDGWASSSGISGTTECGGVPLIGGFNKFGQKLSLSKTIKLRPHYKIRLLVLWAKIDSWDNEKAQILFDGKEIWSKNYNINDGYINKICGNSEIQFKTQFERIDAVGDHTGDQIQITFTTTLDQNSNDESFGLRDLQLFYAPCSEDCKECSGPQFRDCTRCLYNYILQDQNCQKLQNFYILETDFHSEKFTNSFGWILQNTTVDTIISYCLDKSILGGFGILGVGASAKKQFIIPNHKRLRLQIVLYKIDSWDNEKIFILVDNVEIWSTVWNHANEANFCGQDWTDQKQYVDIIFDHTKLDTLIEISSTLNQNANDESWGFREFTLMYDLANIIQIIPTYQSITSVLTLILIFIINI
;
A
#
# COMPACT_ATOMS: atom_id res chain seq x y z
N MET A 1 21.49 -33.54 -14.47
CA MET A 1 22.61 -32.57 -14.42
C MET A 1 22.07 -31.33 -13.73
N LEU A 2 22.19 -31.25 -12.39
CA LEU A 2 21.79 -30.06 -11.65
C LEU A 2 22.84 -28.98 -11.91
N ILE A 3 22.44 -27.93 -12.62
CA ILE A 3 23.26 -26.73 -12.78
C ILE A 3 23.12 -25.96 -11.46
N PHE A 4 24.10 -26.13 -10.58
CA PHE A 4 24.32 -25.19 -9.48
C PHE A 4 24.76 -23.86 -10.10
N ILE A 5 23.83 -22.92 -10.24
CA ILE A 5 24.18 -21.52 -10.49
C ILE A 5 24.73 -21.00 -9.17
N THR A 6 26.05 -21.03 -9.03
CA THR A 6 26.74 -20.33 -7.96
C THR A 6 26.50 -18.84 -8.19
N VAL A 7 25.53 -18.25 -7.48
CA VAL A 7 25.35 -16.80 -7.44
C VAL A 7 26.58 -16.24 -6.74
N ILE A 8 27.52 -15.73 -7.53
CA ILE A 8 28.63 -14.94 -7.02
C ILE A 8 28.01 -13.65 -6.50
N ILE A 9 27.86 -13.54 -5.18
CA ILE A 9 27.49 -12.29 -4.52
C ILE A 9 28.71 -11.36 -4.66
N THR A 10 28.78 -10.63 -5.77
CA THR A 10 29.68 -9.48 -5.89
C THR A 10 29.20 -8.44 -4.89
N LYS A 11 30.08 -7.98 -3.99
CA LYS A 11 29.81 -6.81 -3.13
C LYS A 11 29.17 -5.72 -3.99
N ALA A 12 28.02 -5.21 -3.55
CA ALA A 12 27.30 -4.20 -4.29
C ALA A 12 28.21 -2.99 -4.54
N GLN A 13 28.32 -2.61 -5.81
CA GLN A 13 29.18 -1.52 -6.24
C GLN A 13 28.45 -0.19 -6.06
N LEU A 14 29.04 0.72 -5.28
CA LEU A 14 28.55 2.09 -5.17
C LEU A 14 28.55 2.74 -6.56
N SER A 15 27.41 3.32 -6.92
CA SER A 15 27.22 4.07 -8.16
C SER A 15 27.21 5.57 -7.86
N LEU A 16 28.12 6.34 -8.46
CA LEU A 16 28.08 7.80 -8.40
C LEU A 16 26.85 8.33 -9.14
N ILE A 17 26.03 9.13 -8.44
CA ILE A 17 24.79 9.72 -8.95
C ILE A 17 24.92 11.23 -9.12
N VAL A 18 25.54 11.90 -8.14
CA VAL A 18 25.74 13.35 -8.14
C VAL A 18 27.20 13.65 -7.91
N GLU A 19 27.73 14.60 -8.68
CA GLU A 19 29.03 15.22 -8.45
C GLU A 19 28.88 16.73 -8.70
N GLU A 20 29.03 17.54 -7.65
CA GLU A 20 28.89 18.99 -7.71
C GLU A 20 30.05 19.69 -7.00
N PHE A 21 30.30 20.95 -7.36
CA PHE A 21 31.33 21.79 -6.74
C PHE A 21 32.75 21.19 -6.80
N LYS A 22 33.12 20.50 -7.89
CA LYS A 22 34.49 20.02 -8.11
C LYS A 22 35.37 21.08 -8.77
N GLY A 23 36.60 21.21 -8.28
CA GLY A 23 37.64 22.04 -8.89
C GLY A 23 37.29 23.54 -8.90
N ASN A 24 37.30 24.14 -10.09
CA ASN A 24 36.96 25.55 -10.29
C ASN A 24 35.57 25.67 -10.92
N PHE A 25 34.58 26.05 -10.12
CA PHE A 25 33.20 26.23 -10.55
C PHE A 25 32.74 27.68 -10.35
N LYS A 26 31.64 28.04 -11.00
CA LYS A 26 30.99 29.38 -10.90
C LYS A 26 29.48 29.30 -10.64
N GLU A 27 28.87 28.17 -10.91
CA GLU A 27 27.43 27.93 -10.77
C GLU A 27 27.07 27.60 -9.31
N ASN A 28 25.78 27.76 -8.96
CA ASN A 28 25.26 27.33 -7.66
C ASN A 28 24.56 25.96 -7.73
N TYR A 29 24.54 25.33 -8.91
CA TYR A 29 23.89 24.05 -9.18
C TYR A 29 22.43 23.97 -8.70
N GLY A 30 21.71 25.09 -8.61
CA GLY A 30 20.31 25.09 -8.15
C GLY A 30 20.10 24.82 -6.65
N TRP A 31 21.13 25.02 -5.82
CA TRP A 31 20.96 25.01 -4.36
C TRP A 31 20.21 26.26 -3.88
N THR A 32 19.29 26.07 -2.94
CA THR A 32 18.55 27.14 -2.28
C THR A 32 19.35 27.67 -1.10
N ILE A 33 19.49 29.00 -1.00
CA ILE A 33 20.20 29.68 0.08
C ILE A 33 19.20 30.60 0.79
N GLN A 34 19.09 30.47 2.11
CA GLN A 34 18.26 31.31 2.97
C GLN A 34 19.12 32.02 4.00
N ASN A 35 18.80 33.28 4.30
CA ASN A 35 19.54 34.12 5.25
C ASN A 35 21.05 34.18 4.95
N GLY A 36 21.42 34.20 3.67
CA GLY A 36 22.80 34.26 3.19
C GLY A 36 22.88 34.68 1.74
N GLN A 37 24.08 34.99 1.28
CA GLN A 37 24.34 35.36 -0.11
C GLN A 37 25.25 34.33 -0.78
N LYS A 38 25.14 34.22 -2.11
CA LYS A 38 26.01 33.38 -2.92
C LYS A 38 27.38 34.05 -3.01
N GLU A 39 28.36 33.47 -2.34
CA GLU A 39 29.77 33.88 -2.40
C GLU A 39 30.65 32.69 -2.81
N LEU A 40 31.83 33.00 -3.36
CA LEU A 40 32.84 32.00 -3.69
C LEU A 40 34.12 32.37 -2.96
N GLU A 41 34.63 31.44 -2.18
CA GLU A 41 35.86 31.61 -1.43
C GLU A 41 36.96 30.72 -1.98
N LYS A 42 38.20 31.00 -1.56
CA LYS A 42 39.36 30.18 -1.87
C LYS A 42 39.98 29.61 -0.61
N CYS A 43 40.31 28.31 -0.68
CA CYS A 43 41.17 27.66 0.29
C CYS A 43 42.21 26.85 -0.47
N ASN A 44 43.46 27.32 -0.44
CA ASN A 44 44.52 26.79 -1.31
C ASN A 44 44.08 26.84 -2.78
N SER A 45 44.16 25.73 -3.51
CA SER A 45 43.69 25.65 -4.91
C SER A 45 42.20 25.34 -5.07
N GLN A 46 41.45 25.16 -3.97
CA GLN A 46 40.05 24.74 -4.00
C GLN A 46 39.11 25.94 -4.01
N THR A 47 38.06 25.86 -4.83
CA THR A 47 36.93 26.81 -4.77
C THR A 47 35.93 26.33 -3.74
N ILE A 48 35.52 27.22 -2.85
CA ILE A 48 34.52 26.96 -1.83
C ILE A 48 33.21 27.62 -2.27
N PHE A 49 32.13 26.85 -2.25
CA PHE A 49 30.79 27.38 -2.41
C PHE A 49 30.34 27.91 -1.06
N GLY A 50 30.24 29.24 -0.98
CA GLY A 50 29.82 29.94 0.22
C GLY A 50 30.85 30.89 0.79
N SER A 51 30.34 31.66 1.73
CA SER A 51 30.97 32.43 2.79
C SER A 51 29.81 32.78 3.73
N PHE A 52 29.10 31.71 4.07
CA PHE A 52 27.78 31.75 4.67
C PHE A 52 27.88 32.15 6.12
N GLY A 53 26.91 32.92 6.59
CA GLY A 53 26.84 33.34 7.98
C GLY A 53 26.31 32.23 8.88
N SER A 54 26.33 32.48 10.19
CA SER A 54 25.84 31.57 11.23
C SER A 54 24.38 31.13 11.05
N ASN A 55 23.50 32.00 10.55
CA ASN A 55 22.07 31.70 10.39
C ASN A 55 21.70 31.25 8.97
N THR A 56 22.69 31.09 8.08
CA THR A 56 22.44 30.67 6.70
C THR A 56 22.06 29.19 6.65
N ILE A 57 21.04 28.88 5.86
CA ILE A 57 20.65 27.51 5.51
C ILE A 57 20.85 27.34 4.02
N VAL A 58 21.43 26.21 3.65
CA VAL A 58 21.60 25.80 2.25
C VAL A 58 20.98 24.43 2.09
N SER A 59 20.06 24.28 1.13
CA SER A 59 19.33 23.02 0.95
C SER A 59 19.06 22.71 -0.51
N LYS A 60 18.95 21.42 -0.80
CA LYS A 60 18.59 20.92 -2.13
C LYS A 60 17.99 19.53 -2.07
N LEU A 61 17.01 19.31 -2.92
CA LEU A 61 16.42 18.01 -3.23
C LEU A 61 17.13 17.38 -4.42
N PHE A 62 17.51 16.11 -4.29
CA PHE A 62 18.07 15.29 -5.36
C PHE A 62 17.14 14.12 -5.66
N GLN A 63 16.89 13.82 -6.94
CA GLN A 63 16.24 12.57 -7.33
C GLN A 63 17.26 11.45 -7.39
N LEU A 64 16.92 10.28 -6.87
CA LEU A 64 17.80 9.12 -6.80
C LEU A 64 17.16 7.92 -7.50
N PRO A 65 17.96 7.02 -8.11
CA PRO A 65 17.45 5.74 -8.56
C PRO A 65 17.06 4.88 -7.36
N LYS A 66 16.48 3.70 -7.58
CA LYS A 66 16.17 2.74 -6.51
C LYS A 66 17.45 2.25 -5.83
N HIS A 67 17.52 2.36 -4.51
CA HIS A 67 18.69 2.03 -3.71
C HIS A 67 18.30 1.66 -2.28
N SER A 68 19.25 1.08 -1.53
CA SER A 68 19.11 0.73 -0.11
C SER A 68 19.95 1.61 0.81
N GLN A 69 21.01 2.23 0.27
CA GLN A 69 21.92 3.10 0.99
C GLN A 69 22.41 4.25 0.12
N ILE A 70 22.71 5.36 0.78
CA ILE A 70 23.41 6.52 0.22
C ILE A 70 24.77 6.64 0.91
N ASN A 71 25.81 6.89 0.12
CA ASN A 71 27.06 7.45 0.60
C ASN A 71 27.11 8.94 0.18
N LEU A 72 27.12 9.82 1.17
CA LEU A 72 27.27 11.26 0.99
C LEU A 72 28.70 11.66 1.38
N SER A 73 29.42 12.28 0.44
CA SER A 73 30.73 12.86 0.69
C SER A 73 30.72 14.35 0.35
N LEU A 74 31.33 15.18 1.19
CA LEU A 74 31.53 16.61 0.92
C LEU A 74 32.64 17.18 1.80
N ASP A 75 33.26 18.26 1.35
CA ASP A 75 34.31 18.94 2.09
C ASP A 75 33.74 20.24 2.69
N LEU A 76 33.76 20.36 4.02
CA LEU A 76 33.22 21.50 4.75
C LEU A 76 34.34 22.49 5.09
N TRP A 77 34.14 23.76 4.76
CA TRP A 77 35.08 24.84 5.04
C TRP A 77 34.54 25.74 6.16
N SER A 78 35.35 25.99 7.20
CA SER A 78 35.04 26.91 8.30
C SER A 78 36.30 27.31 9.10
N PRO A 79 36.20 28.26 10.06
CA PRO A 79 37.23 28.52 11.06
C PRO A 79 37.63 27.30 11.89
N GLU A 80 38.89 27.28 12.36
CA GLU A 80 39.48 26.18 13.16
C GLU A 80 38.84 26.01 14.55
N PHE A 81 38.42 27.09 15.21
CA PHE A 81 38.06 27.10 16.65
C PHE A 81 36.59 27.43 16.97
N ASP A 82 35.71 27.52 15.98
CA ASP A 82 34.31 27.94 16.21
C ASP A 82 33.35 26.91 15.62
N GLY A 83 32.41 26.42 16.44
CA GLY A 83 31.42 25.39 16.09
C GLY A 83 30.61 25.84 14.87
N GLY A 84 30.60 25.08 13.79
CA GLY A 84 29.87 23.83 13.68
C GLY A 84 28.92 24.01 12.48
N ILE A 85 29.05 23.16 11.47
CA ILE A 85 28.10 23.10 10.37
C ILE A 85 27.30 21.84 10.66
N LYS A 86 25.98 21.97 10.76
CA LYS A 86 25.11 20.79 10.82
C LYS A 86 24.73 20.41 9.41
N VAL A 87 24.93 19.14 9.08
CA VAL A 87 24.49 18.56 7.82
C VAL A 87 23.42 17.55 8.16
N TYR A 88 22.32 17.63 7.45
CA TYR A 88 21.21 16.70 7.55
C TYR A 88 20.99 16.02 6.20
N VAL A 89 20.69 14.73 6.27
CA VAL A 89 20.19 13.93 5.15
C VAL A 89 18.77 13.54 5.52
N ASP A 90 17.81 14.19 4.87
CA ASP A 90 16.42 14.29 5.34
C ASP A 90 16.41 14.72 6.82
N GLN A 91 15.80 13.97 7.74
CA GLN A 91 15.77 14.29 9.16
C GLN A 91 17.06 13.94 9.92
N VAL A 92 17.98 13.16 9.34
CA VAL A 92 19.12 12.58 10.05
C VAL A 92 20.28 13.56 10.08
N GLU A 93 20.62 14.07 11.26
CA GLU A 93 21.87 14.82 11.46
C GLU A 93 23.06 13.87 11.30
N VAL A 94 23.95 14.17 10.35
CA VAL A 94 25.16 13.39 10.13
C VAL A 94 26.33 14.11 10.77
N HIS A 95 27.24 13.33 11.35
CA HIS A 95 28.38 13.85 12.09
C HIS A 95 29.69 13.56 11.40
N ASP A 96 30.69 14.36 11.74
CA ASP A 96 32.01 14.34 11.14
C ASP A 96 32.76 13.02 11.37
N LYS A 97 33.42 12.53 10.32
CA LYS A 97 34.50 11.56 10.37
C LYS A 97 35.60 12.06 9.44
N SER A 98 36.48 12.96 9.90
CA SER A 98 37.42 13.55 8.95
C SER A 98 38.79 13.97 9.46
N GLU A 99 39.70 13.90 8.49
CA GLU A 99 40.99 14.58 8.42
C GLU A 99 40.80 16.08 8.15
N GLN A 100 41.71 16.90 8.68
CA GLN A 100 41.65 18.35 8.56
C GLN A 100 42.76 18.87 7.64
N ILE A 101 42.41 19.78 6.73
CA ILE A 101 43.36 20.48 5.86
C ILE A 101 43.34 21.97 6.21
N LYS A 102 44.49 22.53 6.57
CA LYS A 102 44.62 23.98 6.81
C LYS A 102 44.66 24.76 5.51
N CYS A 103 43.94 25.88 5.46
CA CYS A 103 44.06 26.85 4.39
C CYS A 103 45.30 27.71 4.60
N SER A 104 46.09 27.95 3.56
CA SER A 104 47.38 28.65 3.66
C SER A 104 47.23 30.15 3.97
N GLU A 105 46.06 30.71 3.70
CA GLU A 105 45.83 32.16 3.65
C GLU A 105 45.07 32.70 4.89
N ASN A 106 44.50 31.82 5.72
CA ASN A 106 43.62 32.16 6.84
C ASN A 106 43.59 31.05 7.91
N LYS A 107 43.03 31.32 9.10
CA LYS A 107 42.84 30.31 10.18
C LYS A 107 41.66 29.35 9.90
N ASN A 108 41.35 29.11 8.63
CA ASN A 108 40.25 28.26 8.20
C ASN A 108 40.77 26.86 7.85
N ILE A 109 39.88 25.89 7.94
CA ILE A 109 40.17 24.49 7.65
C ILE A 109 39.09 23.89 6.77
N ILE A 110 39.47 22.88 5.98
CA ILE A 110 38.56 21.96 5.30
C ILE A 110 38.48 20.66 6.10
N ARG A 111 37.26 20.23 6.41
CA ARG A 111 36.92 18.94 7.04
C ARG A 111 36.26 18.04 6.00
N LYS A 112 36.87 16.88 5.71
CA LYS A 112 36.40 15.95 4.67
C LYS A 112 35.31 14.99 5.16
N TRP A 113 34.05 15.25 4.89
CA TRP A 113 32.97 14.38 5.32
C TRP A 113 32.72 13.23 4.35
N ASN A 114 32.52 12.04 4.90
CA ASN A 114 32.02 10.87 4.19
C ASN A 114 31.16 10.02 5.15
N ASN A 115 29.87 9.92 4.85
CA ASN A 115 28.91 9.18 5.66
C ASN A 115 28.04 8.27 4.78
N THR A 116 27.84 7.04 5.23
CA THR A 116 26.92 6.08 4.62
C THR A 116 25.68 5.93 5.49
N LEU A 117 24.50 6.02 4.88
CA LEU A 117 23.21 6.04 5.56
C LEU A 117 22.27 5.04 4.88
N ILE A 118 21.46 4.36 5.69
CA ILE A 118 20.35 3.56 5.17
C ILE A 118 19.31 4.53 4.64
N HIS A 119 18.93 4.35 3.38
CA HIS A 119 17.98 5.21 2.70
C HIS A 119 17.42 4.49 1.47
N SER A 120 16.09 4.50 1.31
CA SER A 120 15.40 3.80 0.22
C SER A 120 14.41 4.67 -0.55
N GLY A 121 14.30 5.97 -0.22
CA GLY A 121 13.46 6.92 -0.92
C GLY A 121 13.93 7.22 -2.35
N ASN A 122 13.03 7.60 -3.24
CA ASN A 122 13.34 8.00 -4.62
C ASN A 122 13.97 9.41 -4.75
N SER A 123 14.17 10.09 -3.63
CA SER A 123 14.82 11.39 -3.53
C SER A 123 15.62 11.46 -2.24
N VAL A 124 16.52 12.43 -2.10
CA VAL A 124 17.15 12.78 -0.82
C VAL A 124 17.20 14.30 -0.68
N ILE A 125 16.98 14.82 0.53
CA ILE A 125 17.14 16.24 0.83
C ILE A 125 18.42 16.41 1.64
N ILE A 126 19.32 17.25 1.14
CA ILE A 126 20.51 17.64 1.90
C ILE A 126 20.28 19.04 2.45
N VAL A 127 20.43 19.21 3.76
CA VAL A 127 20.33 20.51 4.45
C VAL A 127 21.64 20.78 5.17
N LEU A 128 22.26 21.91 4.90
CA LEU A 128 23.41 22.41 5.63
C LEU A 128 23.02 23.68 6.36
N SER A 129 23.38 23.77 7.64
CA SER A 129 23.08 24.92 8.48
C SER A 129 24.29 25.33 9.29
N GLY A 130 24.58 26.64 9.30
CA GLY A 130 25.53 27.21 10.24
C GLY A 130 25.02 27.13 11.68
N THR A 131 25.95 27.03 12.64
CA THR A 131 25.65 27.12 14.08
C THR A 131 26.60 28.04 14.84
N GLY A 132 27.42 28.83 14.14
CA GLY A 132 28.41 29.69 14.78
C GLY A 132 27.77 30.79 15.62
N GLU A 133 28.32 31.06 16.80
CA GLU A 133 27.81 32.12 17.68
C GLU A 133 28.47 33.48 17.40
N GLN A 134 29.56 33.51 16.63
CA GLN A 134 30.29 34.74 16.29
C GLN A 134 29.73 35.48 15.08
N ILE A 135 29.75 36.81 15.15
CA ILE A 135 29.27 37.73 14.10
C ILE A 135 30.04 37.54 12.77
N ASP A 136 31.32 37.19 12.84
CA ASP A 136 32.19 36.98 11.68
C ASP A 136 32.36 35.49 11.30
N TYR A 137 31.53 34.60 11.83
CA TYR A 137 31.57 33.19 11.47
C TYR A 137 31.19 32.99 9.99
N LYS A 138 32.10 32.39 9.23
CA LYS A 138 31.94 32.10 7.80
C LYS A 138 32.10 30.62 7.53
N TRP A 139 31.20 30.05 6.74
CA TRP A 139 31.30 28.65 6.34
C TRP A 139 30.91 28.41 4.87
N GLY A 140 31.23 27.23 4.37
CA GLY A 140 30.96 26.86 2.98
C GLY A 140 31.30 25.40 2.76
N PHE A 141 31.14 24.92 1.53
CA PHE A 141 31.46 23.54 1.19
C PHE A 141 31.92 23.37 -0.26
N THR A 142 32.51 22.23 -0.56
CA THR A 142 33.00 21.87 -1.89
C THR A 142 33.02 20.35 -2.05
N ASN A 143 33.36 19.84 -3.25
CA ASN A 143 33.55 18.41 -3.52
C ASN A 143 32.37 17.50 -3.10
N LEU A 144 31.13 17.92 -3.34
CA LEU A 144 29.94 17.13 -3.03
C LEU A 144 29.80 15.94 -3.98
N GLU A 145 29.69 14.74 -3.42
CA GLU A 145 29.35 13.50 -4.12
C GLU A 145 28.20 12.78 -3.42
N ILE A 146 27.25 12.27 -4.20
CA ILE A 146 26.24 11.33 -3.74
C ILE A 146 26.41 10.04 -4.53
N GLN A 147 26.72 8.96 -3.84
CA GLN A 147 26.78 7.61 -4.38
C GLN A 147 25.68 6.76 -3.74
N VAL A 148 25.19 5.77 -4.46
CA VAL A 148 24.15 4.87 -3.95
C VAL A 148 24.49 3.42 -4.14
N GLU A 149 24.06 2.59 -3.19
CA GLU A 149 23.99 1.14 -3.36
C GLU A 149 22.65 0.79 -4.02
N LYS A 150 22.67 0.54 -5.33
CA LYS A 150 21.45 0.27 -6.10
C LYS A 150 20.78 -1.02 -5.62
N CYS A 151 19.45 -1.05 -5.69
CA CYS A 151 18.71 -2.27 -5.42
C CYS A 151 19.16 -3.41 -6.35
N GLN A 152 19.03 -4.65 -5.85
CA GLN A 152 19.28 -5.84 -6.65
C GLN A 152 18.34 -5.90 -7.86
N ILE A 153 18.78 -6.57 -8.92
CA ILE A 153 18.02 -6.67 -10.18
C ILE A 153 16.65 -7.31 -9.90
N GLY A 154 15.58 -6.66 -10.37
CA GLY A 154 14.20 -7.12 -10.21
C GLY A 154 13.46 -6.49 -9.01
N CYS A 155 14.18 -5.98 -8.02
CA CYS A 155 13.56 -5.33 -6.87
C CYS A 155 12.95 -3.98 -7.22
N GLN A 156 11.71 -3.75 -6.79
CA GLN A 156 11.04 -2.47 -7.00
C GLN A 156 11.25 -1.48 -5.86
N VAL A 157 11.53 -1.98 -4.66
CA VAL A 157 11.95 -1.28 -3.45
C VAL A 157 12.87 -2.23 -2.70
N CYS A 158 13.86 -1.71 -2.00
CA CYS A 158 14.79 -2.51 -1.21
C CYS A 158 15.20 -1.76 0.05
N ASN A 159 15.36 -2.48 1.14
CA ASN A 159 16.07 -2.03 2.33
C ASN A 159 17.43 -2.69 2.41
N TYR A 160 18.32 -2.10 3.20
CA TYR A 160 19.66 -2.63 3.41
C TYR A 160 19.66 -4.04 4.02
N GLU A 161 18.64 -4.36 4.83
CA GLU A 161 18.52 -5.65 5.51
C GLU A 161 17.67 -6.67 4.74
N ASP A 162 17.06 -6.30 3.62
CA ASP A 162 16.19 -7.20 2.86
C ASP A 162 17.01 -8.37 2.27
N THR A 163 16.50 -9.59 2.45
CA THR A 163 16.89 -10.74 1.64
C THR A 163 16.45 -10.55 0.19
N PHE A 164 17.03 -11.32 -0.74
CA PHE A 164 16.64 -11.23 -2.15
C PHE A 164 15.16 -11.54 -2.36
N GLU A 165 14.63 -12.52 -1.63
CA GLU A 165 13.22 -12.91 -1.68
C GLU A 165 12.29 -11.83 -1.13
N GLU A 166 12.65 -11.18 -0.01
CA GLU A 166 11.87 -10.07 0.58
C GLU A 166 11.82 -8.85 -0.35
N CYS A 167 12.92 -8.59 -1.05
CA CYS A 167 13.07 -7.49 -1.99
C CYS A 167 12.21 -7.69 -3.27
N LEU A 168 12.07 -8.94 -3.73
CA LEU A 168 11.24 -9.29 -4.89
C LEU A 168 9.73 -9.37 -4.58
N LEU A 169 9.35 -9.38 -3.31
CA LEU A 169 7.96 -9.49 -2.88
C LEU A 169 7.10 -8.31 -3.36
N TRP A 170 7.67 -7.11 -3.32
CA TRP A 170 6.92 -5.87 -3.45
C TRP A 170 6.67 -5.47 -4.90
N GLN A 171 5.40 -5.31 -5.27
CA GLN A 171 4.99 -4.76 -6.56
C GLN A 171 4.44 -3.34 -6.37
N GLN A 172 5.00 -2.36 -7.08
CA GLN A 172 4.52 -0.99 -7.05
C GLN A 172 3.22 -0.88 -7.83
N PHE A 173 2.20 -0.27 -7.23
CA PHE A 173 0.90 -0.06 -7.89
C PHE A 173 0.53 1.42 -8.03
N GLN A 174 1.15 2.32 -7.26
CA GLN A 174 0.89 3.74 -7.34
C GLN A 174 2.14 4.54 -6.95
N ASN A 175 2.31 5.70 -7.58
CA ASN A 175 3.32 6.70 -7.26
C ASN A 175 2.67 8.09 -7.36
N SER A 176 2.99 9.01 -6.46
CA SER A 176 2.42 10.37 -6.46
C SER A 176 3.43 11.37 -5.92
N TRP A 177 3.32 12.61 -6.40
CA TRP A 177 4.09 13.75 -5.88
C TRP A 177 5.63 13.65 -5.95
N THR A 178 6.16 13.06 -7.02
CA THR A 178 7.62 12.84 -7.21
C THR A 178 8.32 13.90 -8.07
N SER A 179 7.56 14.83 -8.65
CA SER A 179 8.12 15.89 -9.48
C SER A 179 8.98 16.87 -8.66
N ILE A 180 10.13 17.26 -9.21
CA ILE A 180 10.95 18.37 -8.68
C ILE A 180 10.39 19.75 -9.07
N GLN A 181 9.38 19.80 -9.94
CA GLN A 181 8.72 21.02 -10.37
C GLN A 181 7.35 21.12 -9.71
N GLN A 182 7.16 22.17 -8.90
CA GLN A 182 5.95 22.40 -8.09
C GLN A 182 4.65 22.35 -8.89
N ASN A 183 4.65 22.87 -10.12
CA ASN A 183 3.46 22.98 -10.99
C ASN A 183 2.88 21.64 -11.43
N TYR A 184 3.64 20.55 -11.27
CA TYR A 184 3.23 19.19 -11.63
C TYR A 184 2.81 18.35 -10.43
N LEU A 185 2.83 18.90 -9.21
CA LEU A 185 2.34 18.22 -8.01
C LEU A 185 0.82 18.37 -7.88
N GLY A 186 0.18 17.33 -7.33
CA GLY A 186 -1.24 17.36 -6.94
C GLY A 186 -2.26 17.07 -8.04
N GLN A 187 -1.82 16.65 -9.23
CA GLN A 187 -2.71 16.26 -10.33
C GLN A 187 -3.13 14.78 -10.27
N ASP A 188 -2.73 14.05 -9.23
CA ASP A 188 -2.85 12.60 -9.14
C ASP A 188 -4.21 12.11 -8.58
N GLY A 189 -5.22 12.99 -8.49
CA GLY A 189 -6.60 12.63 -8.13
C GLY A 189 -6.83 12.29 -6.65
N TRP A 190 -6.02 12.82 -5.74
CA TRP A 190 -6.24 12.69 -4.30
C TRP A 190 -7.32 13.66 -3.81
N ALA A 191 -8.25 13.17 -3.00
CA ALA A 191 -9.37 13.93 -2.46
C ALA A 191 -9.01 14.56 -1.11
N SER A 192 -9.28 15.86 -0.95
CA SER A 192 -9.11 16.59 0.31
C SER A 192 -10.46 16.84 0.99
N SER A 193 -10.61 16.51 2.27
CA SER A 193 -11.86 16.66 3.03
C SER A 193 -12.20 18.13 3.37
N SER A 194 -11.19 18.91 3.73
CA SER A 194 -11.29 20.34 4.05
C SER A 194 -9.90 20.99 3.95
N GLY A 195 -9.81 22.27 3.58
CA GLY A 195 -8.56 23.04 3.48
C GLY A 195 -8.21 23.55 2.07
N ILE A 196 -7.08 24.26 1.94
CA ILE A 196 -6.65 24.84 0.66
C ILE A 196 -5.80 23.82 -0.08
N SER A 197 -6.41 23.12 -1.05
CA SER A 197 -5.66 22.27 -1.97
C SER A 197 -4.66 23.12 -2.76
N GLY A 198 -3.43 22.63 -2.86
CA GLY A 198 -2.35 23.34 -3.53
C GLY A 198 -0.99 22.82 -3.12
N THR A 199 0.02 23.54 -3.57
CA THR A 199 1.42 23.18 -3.40
C THR A 199 2.18 24.36 -2.82
N THR A 200 3.27 24.07 -2.12
CA THR A 200 4.17 25.06 -1.53
C THR A 200 5.61 24.65 -1.79
N GLU A 201 6.50 25.61 -2.00
CA GLU A 201 7.94 25.36 -2.03
C GLU A 201 8.55 25.68 -0.66
N CYS A 202 9.28 24.72 -0.09
CA CYS A 202 9.93 24.84 1.21
C CYS A 202 11.43 24.62 1.05
N GLY A 203 12.23 25.68 0.99
CA GLY A 203 13.69 25.56 0.82
C GLY A 203 14.11 24.82 -0.45
N GLY A 204 13.47 25.06 -1.60
CA GLY A 204 13.73 24.31 -2.83
C GLY A 204 13.07 22.93 -2.90
N VAL A 205 12.28 22.56 -1.88
CA VAL A 205 11.55 21.28 -1.83
C VAL A 205 10.07 21.56 -2.13
N PRO A 206 9.57 21.21 -3.33
CA PRO A 206 8.15 21.38 -3.65
C PRO A 206 7.30 20.31 -2.95
N LEU A 207 6.24 20.72 -2.27
CA LEU A 207 5.36 19.85 -1.49
C LEU A 207 3.93 19.93 -2.04
N ILE A 208 3.18 18.84 -1.96
CA ILE A 208 1.73 18.97 -1.88
C ILE A 208 1.37 19.39 -0.46
N GLY A 209 0.49 20.38 -0.32
CA GLY A 209 0.25 21.05 0.94
C GLY A 209 1.37 22.04 1.29
N GLY A 210 1.85 21.95 2.53
CA GLY A 210 2.82 22.87 3.13
C GLY A 210 2.18 24.09 3.78
N PHE A 211 3.02 25.05 4.11
CA PHE A 211 2.64 26.31 4.75
C PHE A 211 1.50 27.03 4.01
N ASN A 212 0.51 27.52 4.75
CA ASN A 212 -0.74 28.11 4.26
C ASN A 212 -1.64 27.18 3.42
N LYS A 213 -1.37 25.87 3.38
CA LYS A 213 -2.17 24.90 2.63
C LYS A 213 -2.81 23.87 3.55
N PHE A 214 -2.01 22.94 4.09
CA PHE A 214 -2.50 21.86 4.93
C PHE A 214 -2.28 22.20 6.39
N GLY A 215 -3.34 22.28 7.18
CA GLY A 215 -3.33 22.55 8.63
C GLY A 215 -4.46 21.78 9.32
N GLN A 216 -5.05 22.34 10.39
CA GLN A 216 -6.13 21.67 11.12
C GLN A 216 -7.23 21.09 10.23
N LYS A 217 -7.74 19.92 10.63
CA LYS A 217 -8.88 19.19 10.01
C LYS A 217 -8.69 18.70 8.57
N LEU A 218 -7.57 19.01 7.92
CA LEU A 218 -7.31 18.52 6.58
C LEU A 218 -6.93 17.03 6.63
N SER A 219 -7.62 16.25 5.80
CA SER A 219 -7.20 14.89 5.44
C SER A 219 -7.10 14.77 3.92
N LEU A 220 -6.07 14.06 3.44
CA LEU A 220 -5.86 13.75 2.04
C LEU A 220 -6.03 12.24 1.84
N SER A 221 -6.95 11.83 0.97
CA SER A 221 -7.31 10.42 0.80
C SER A 221 -7.46 10.01 -0.65
N LYS A 222 -7.26 8.72 -0.92
CA LYS A 222 -7.54 8.10 -2.22
C LYS A 222 -7.86 6.62 -2.06
N THR A 223 -8.92 6.18 -2.73
CA THR A 223 -9.28 4.77 -2.81
C THR A 223 -8.73 4.16 -4.10
N ILE A 224 -8.04 3.03 -3.98
CA ILE A 224 -7.33 2.37 -5.08
C ILE A 224 -7.70 0.89 -5.11
N LYS A 225 -8.12 0.39 -6.27
CA LYS A 225 -8.40 -1.04 -6.48
C LYS A 225 -7.10 -1.82 -6.69
N LEU A 226 -7.05 -3.01 -6.09
CA LEU A 226 -5.88 -3.87 -6.07
C LEU A 226 -6.26 -5.32 -6.40
N ARG A 227 -5.29 -6.07 -6.89
CA ARG A 227 -5.43 -7.53 -7.09
C ARG A 227 -5.29 -8.23 -5.72
N PRO A 228 -5.64 -9.53 -5.60
CA PRO A 228 -5.40 -10.31 -4.39
C PRO A 228 -4.00 -10.10 -3.79
N HIS A 229 -3.97 -9.73 -2.52
CA HIS A 229 -2.76 -9.40 -1.77
C HIS A 229 -2.99 -9.57 -0.27
N TYR A 230 -1.93 -9.45 0.52
CA TYR A 230 -2.01 -9.61 1.98
C TYR A 230 -1.31 -8.49 2.77
N LYS A 231 -0.48 -7.67 2.12
CA LYS A 231 0.17 -6.50 2.73
C LYS A 231 0.28 -5.34 1.76
N ILE A 232 0.34 -4.14 2.33
CA ILE A 232 0.66 -2.90 1.65
C ILE A 232 1.85 -2.25 2.34
N ARG A 233 2.77 -1.73 1.54
CA ARG A 233 3.92 -0.93 1.97
C ARG A 233 3.83 0.46 1.36
N LEU A 234 4.06 1.47 2.18
CA LEU A 234 3.97 2.87 1.82
C LEU A 234 5.27 3.57 2.20
N LEU A 235 5.89 4.22 1.21
CA LEU A 235 6.99 5.15 1.43
C LEU A 235 6.48 6.56 1.12
N VAL A 236 6.74 7.53 2.00
CA VAL A 236 6.38 8.94 1.78
C VAL A 236 7.37 9.84 2.50
N LEU A 237 7.63 11.04 1.97
CA LEU A 237 8.29 12.09 2.73
C LEU A 237 7.25 13.03 3.33
N TRP A 238 7.27 13.12 4.65
CA TRP A 238 6.45 14.02 5.45
C TRP A 238 7.22 15.31 5.76
N ALA A 239 6.58 16.46 5.63
CA ALA A 239 7.12 17.74 6.06
C ALA A 239 6.36 18.24 7.28
N LYS A 240 7.02 18.37 8.44
CA LYS A 240 6.52 19.10 9.61
C LYS A 240 6.93 20.55 9.50
N ILE A 241 6.01 21.49 9.69
CA ILE A 241 6.26 22.93 9.52
C ILE A 241 5.68 23.70 10.71
N ASP A 242 6.50 24.60 11.24
CA ASP A 242 6.17 25.55 12.29
C ASP A 242 5.91 24.93 13.69
N SER A 243 4.81 25.26 14.35
CA SER A 243 4.70 25.30 15.82
C SER A 243 4.14 24.06 16.51
N TRP A 244 4.14 22.90 15.84
CA TRP A 244 3.44 21.70 16.35
C TRP A 244 3.76 21.40 17.82
N ASP A 245 2.79 21.11 18.68
CA ASP A 245 2.99 21.09 20.13
C ASP A 245 2.48 19.81 20.84
N ASN A 246 2.98 18.66 20.38
CA ASN A 246 2.58 17.29 20.75
C ASN A 246 1.38 16.77 19.96
N GLU A 247 1.39 17.09 18.66
CA GLU A 247 0.33 16.74 17.72
C GLU A 247 0.79 15.64 16.77
N LYS A 248 -0.15 14.84 16.30
CA LYS A 248 0.11 13.62 15.54
C LYS A 248 0.10 13.88 14.05
N ALA A 249 1.09 13.34 13.36
CA ALA A 249 0.98 12.92 11.97
C ALA A 249 0.47 11.48 11.92
N GLN A 250 -0.45 11.17 11.01
CA GLN A 250 -1.09 9.87 10.92
C GLN A 250 -1.24 9.41 9.47
N ILE A 251 -1.04 8.11 9.26
CA ILE A 251 -1.32 7.39 8.03
C ILE A 251 -2.30 6.26 8.35
N LEU A 252 -3.38 6.17 7.59
CA LEU A 252 -4.45 5.21 7.80
C LEU A 252 -4.72 4.39 6.53
N PHE A 253 -4.98 3.10 6.71
CA PHE A 253 -5.54 2.19 5.70
C PHE A 253 -6.97 1.86 6.11
N ASP A 254 -7.95 2.20 5.28
CA ASP A 254 -9.38 2.00 5.53
C ASP A 254 -9.85 2.54 6.89
N GLY A 255 -9.29 3.68 7.29
CA GLY A 255 -9.57 4.31 8.59
C GLY A 255 -8.86 3.67 9.79
N LYS A 256 -8.08 2.60 9.61
CA LYS A 256 -7.20 2.03 10.63
C LYS A 256 -5.82 2.69 10.57
N GLU A 257 -5.35 3.21 11.70
CA GLU A 257 -3.99 3.77 11.82
C GLU A 257 -2.93 2.67 11.60
N ILE A 258 -2.03 2.90 10.64
CA ILE A 258 -0.88 2.01 10.37
C ILE A 258 0.46 2.65 10.74
N TRP A 259 0.50 3.97 10.86
CA TRP A 259 1.63 4.71 11.36
C TRP A 259 1.16 6.02 11.99
N SER A 260 1.78 6.39 13.11
CA SER A 260 1.63 7.72 13.69
C SER A 260 2.91 8.17 14.40
N LYS A 261 3.07 9.49 14.50
CA LYS A 261 4.16 10.12 15.27
C LYS A 261 3.71 11.45 15.82
N ASN A 262 4.01 11.71 17.09
CA ASN A 262 3.87 13.03 17.69
C ASN A 262 5.07 13.91 17.30
N TYR A 263 4.83 15.15 16.88
CA TYR A 263 5.86 16.17 16.76
C TYR A 263 5.67 17.28 17.78
N ASN A 264 6.78 17.87 18.18
CA ASN A 264 6.88 18.98 19.12
C ASN A 264 7.51 20.20 18.45
N ILE A 265 7.44 21.32 19.18
CA ILE A 265 7.83 22.63 18.67
C ILE A 265 9.30 22.67 18.23
N ASN A 266 10.13 21.92 18.96
CA ASN A 266 11.58 21.83 18.76
C ASN A 266 12.02 20.73 17.79
N ASP A 267 11.09 19.90 17.28
CA ASP A 267 11.44 18.83 16.34
C ASP A 267 11.72 19.43 14.95
N GLY A 268 12.96 19.25 14.48
CA GLY A 268 13.41 19.64 13.14
C GLY A 268 14.84 20.16 13.07
N TYR A 269 15.14 20.83 11.96
CA TYR A 269 16.45 21.42 11.69
C TYR A 269 16.77 22.57 12.63
N ILE A 270 18.04 22.78 12.95
CA ILE A 270 18.47 23.84 13.88
C ILE A 270 17.94 25.23 13.47
N ASN A 271 17.97 25.55 12.18
CA ASN A 271 17.39 26.76 11.61
C ASN A 271 16.17 26.40 10.74
N LYS A 272 15.14 27.25 10.78
CA LYS A 272 13.88 27.00 10.08
C LYS A 272 14.01 27.20 8.56
N ILE A 273 13.55 26.22 7.77
CA ILE A 273 13.65 26.24 6.30
C ILE A 273 12.43 26.94 5.67
N CYS A 274 11.24 26.76 6.24
CA CYS A 274 10.04 27.43 5.75
C CYS A 274 8.97 27.48 6.83
N GLY A 275 7.90 28.21 6.55
CA GLY A 275 6.80 28.43 7.47
C GLY A 275 6.55 29.92 7.71
N ASN A 276 5.99 30.25 8.87
CA ASN A 276 5.73 31.61 9.31
C ASN A 276 7.04 32.38 9.65
N SER A 277 6.94 33.62 10.16
CA SER A 277 8.10 34.45 10.49
C SER A 277 8.79 34.12 11.83
N GLU A 278 8.23 33.23 12.65
CA GLU A 278 8.73 32.92 13.99
C GLU A 278 9.94 31.97 13.94
N ILE A 279 11.13 32.50 14.24
CA ILE A 279 12.41 31.79 14.06
C ILE A 279 12.63 30.62 15.03
N GLN A 280 11.91 30.60 16.16
CA GLN A 280 11.99 29.54 17.17
C GLN A 280 11.35 28.24 16.70
N PHE A 281 10.38 28.31 15.79
CA PHE A 281 9.75 27.13 15.24
C PHE A 281 10.67 26.39 14.28
N LYS A 282 10.31 25.16 13.94
CA LYS A 282 11.18 24.23 13.22
C LYS A 282 10.48 23.62 12.02
N THR A 283 11.27 23.36 10.98
CA THR A 283 10.87 22.55 9.83
C THR A 283 11.59 21.21 9.92
N GLN A 284 10.94 20.12 9.54
CA GLN A 284 11.59 18.82 9.39
C GLN A 284 11.05 18.10 8.16
N PHE A 285 11.92 17.41 7.43
CA PHE A 285 11.51 16.45 6.42
C PHE A 285 11.83 15.06 6.92
N GLU A 286 10.82 14.21 7.04
CA GLU A 286 10.96 12.86 7.57
C GLU A 286 10.44 11.83 6.58
N ARG A 287 11.28 10.86 6.23
CA ARG A 287 10.84 9.71 5.44
C ARG A 287 10.16 8.69 6.32
N ILE A 288 9.01 8.25 5.86
CA ILE A 288 8.21 7.22 6.49
C ILE A 288 8.19 6.01 5.55
N ASP A 289 8.48 4.84 6.10
CA ASP A 289 8.32 3.53 5.47
C ASP A 289 7.44 2.69 6.40
N ALA A 290 6.20 2.46 5.99
CA ALA A 290 5.20 1.78 6.80
C ALA A 290 4.62 0.57 6.06
N VAL A 291 4.41 -0.52 6.79
CA VAL A 291 3.82 -1.76 6.27
C VAL A 291 2.57 -2.09 7.08
N GLY A 292 1.46 -2.36 6.41
CA GLY A 292 0.21 -2.78 7.04
C GLY A 292 -0.37 -4.02 6.34
N ASP A 293 -0.95 -4.92 7.14
CA ASP A 293 -1.71 -6.05 6.61
C ASP A 293 -3.00 -5.56 5.98
N HIS A 294 -3.31 -6.06 4.79
CA HIS A 294 -4.51 -5.69 4.04
C HIS A 294 -4.82 -6.74 2.97
N THR A 295 -6.08 -7.19 2.90
CA THR A 295 -6.56 -8.23 1.98
C THR A 295 -7.76 -7.81 1.12
N GLY A 296 -8.26 -6.58 1.31
CA GLY A 296 -9.36 -6.03 0.52
C GLY A 296 -9.00 -5.89 -0.97
N ASP A 297 -9.99 -5.92 -1.85
CA ASP A 297 -9.83 -5.70 -3.30
C ASP A 297 -9.68 -4.21 -3.66
N GLN A 298 -9.81 -3.34 -2.67
CA GLN A 298 -9.42 -1.94 -2.72
C GLN A 298 -8.92 -1.49 -1.36
N ILE A 299 -8.17 -0.40 -1.33
CA ILE A 299 -7.68 0.24 -0.12
C ILE A 299 -7.93 1.74 -0.21
N GLN A 300 -8.43 2.34 0.87
CA GLN A 300 -8.40 3.78 1.08
C GLN A 300 -7.18 4.14 1.92
N ILE A 301 -6.29 4.95 1.34
CA ILE A 301 -5.13 5.49 2.04
C ILE A 301 -5.45 6.92 2.43
N THR A 302 -5.26 7.26 3.72
CA THR A 302 -5.54 8.59 4.26
C THR A 302 -4.33 9.12 5.03
N PHE A 303 -3.92 10.35 4.69
CA PHE A 303 -2.97 11.15 5.46
C PHE A 303 -3.76 12.20 6.24
N THR A 304 -3.52 12.31 7.54
CA THR A 304 -4.20 13.28 8.40
C THR A 304 -3.32 13.68 9.57
N THR A 305 -3.76 14.69 10.33
CA THR A 305 -3.11 15.14 11.55
C THR A 305 -4.11 15.43 12.65
N THR A 306 -3.60 15.63 13.87
CA THR A 306 -4.38 16.20 14.98
C THR A 306 -4.09 17.69 15.21
N LEU A 307 -3.57 18.38 14.19
CA LEU A 307 -3.26 19.81 14.28
C LEU A 307 -4.48 20.62 14.73
N ASP A 308 -4.27 21.57 15.64
CA ASP A 308 -5.34 22.38 16.19
C ASP A 308 -5.32 23.86 15.76
N GLN A 309 -4.24 24.31 15.12
CA GLN A 309 -4.12 25.64 14.53
C GLN A 309 -4.30 25.65 13.00
N ASN A 310 -4.49 26.86 12.47
CA ASN A 310 -4.63 27.10 11.04
C ASN A 310 -3.31 26.83 10.29
N SER A 311 -3.42 26.62 8.97
CA SER A 311 -2.28 26.27 8.10
C SER A 311 -1.18 27.32 8.00
N ASN A 312 -1.40 28.54 8.52
CA ASN A 312 -0.40 29.60 8.63
C ASN A 312 0.41 29.55 9.93
N ASP A 313 0.13 28.59 10.81
CA ASP A 313 0.83 28.40 12.08
C ASP A 313 1.22 26.93 12.30
N GLU A 314 0.32 26.00 12.03
CA GLU A 314 0.62 24.57 12.03
C GLU A 314 0.31 23.97 10.68
N SER A 315 1.35 23.48 10.02
CA SER A 315 1.16 22.88 8.71
C SER A 315 2.00 21.65 8.46
N PHE A 316 1.55 20.85 7.50
CA PHE A 316 2.33 19.74 6.94
C PHE A 316 2.36 19.79 5.42
N GLY A 317 3.32 19.09 4.84
CA GLY A 317 3.34 18.78 3.43
C GLY A 317 3.71 17.33 3.20
N LEU A 318 3.42 16.84 2.01
CA LEU A 318 3.77 15.48 1.59
C LEU A 318 4.52 15.55 0.25
N ARG A 319 5.39 14.58 0.00
CA ARG A 319 5.93 14.29 -1.32
C ARG A 319 6.36 12.83 -1.42
N ASP A 320 6.76 12.43 -2.63
CA ASP A 320 7.45 11.17 -2.88
C ASP A 320 6.68 9.93 -2.39
N LEU A 321 5.36 9.93 -2.58
CA LEU A 321 4.53 8.81 -2.19
C LEU A 321 4.72 7.64 -3.15
N GLN A 322 5.22 6.53 -2.64
CA GLN A 322 5.30 5.26 -3.35
C GLN A 322 4.50 4.19 -2.61
N LEU A 323 3.68 3.46 -3.36
CA LEU A 323 2.82 2.42 -2.81
C LEU A 323 3.09 1.08 -3.48
N PHE A 324 3.31 0.08 -2.63
CA PHE A 324 3.62 -1.29 -3.00
C PHE A 324 2.64 -2.24 -2.33
N TYR A 325 2.41 -3.39 -2.96
CA TYR A 325 1.61 -4.47 -2.40
C TYR A 325 2.37 -5.79 -2.50
N ALA A 326 2.11 -6.68 -1.55
CA ALA A 326 2.59 -8.05 -1.54
C ALA A 326 1.48 -8.96 -2.11
N PRO A 327 1.56 -9.39 -3.37
CA PRO A 327 0.51 -10.16 -4.02
C PRO A 327 0.34 -11.54 -3.39
N CYS A 328 -0.85 -12.10 -3.49
CA CYS A 328 -1.05 -13.54 -3.30
C CYS A 328 -0.42 -14.32 -4.46
N SER A 329 -0.22 -15.63 -4.26
CA SER A 329 0.16 -16.52 -5.35
C SER A 329 -0.86 -16.49 -6.49
N GLU A 330 -0.45 -16.91 -7.68
CA GLU A 330 -1.39 -17.12 -8.78
C GLU A 330 -2.56 -18.02 -8.34
N ASP A 331 -3.75 -17.78 -8.91
CA ASP A 331 -5.00 -18.49 -8.62
C ASP A 331 -5.59 -18.32 -7.20
N CYS A 332 -4.91 -17.57 -6.34
CA CYS A 332 -5.35 -17.29 -4.98
C CYS A 332 -6.12 -15.96 -4.87
N LYS A 333 -7.29 -15.98 -4.22
CA LYS A 333 -8.14 -14.81 -3.95
C LYS A 333 -7.78 -14.13 -2.63
N GLU A 334 -7.47 -14.89 -1.59
CA GLU A 334 -7.04 -14.40 -0.28
C GLU A 334 -5.91 -15.27 0.25
N CYS A 335 -4.90 -14.66 0.87
CA CYS A 335 -3.72 -15.35 1.36
C CYS A 335 -3.20 -14.70 2.66
N SER A 336 -2.41 -15.46 3.43
CA SER A 336 -1.69 -14.96 4.60
C SER A 336 -0.21 -14.68 4.33
N GLY A 337 0.25 -14.91 3.10
CA GLY A 337 1.66 -14.90 2.74
C GLY A 337 1.88 -15.08 1.23
N PRO A 338 3.15 -15.02 0.79
CA PRO A 338 3.48 -15.02 -0.63
C PRO A 338 3.54 -16.42 -1.26
N GLN A 339 3.62 -17.48 -0.44
CA GLN A 339 3.75 -18.84 -0.95
C GLN A 339 2.40 -19.38 -1.39
N PHE A 340 2.40 -20.30 -2.34
CA PHE A 340 1.17 -20.97 -2.80
C PHE A 340 0.42 -21.68 -1.66
N ARG A 341 1.14 -22.12 -0.62
CA ARG A 341 0.59 -22.76 0.59
C ARG A 341 -0.03 -21.78 1.57
N ASP A 342 0.23 -20.49 1.42
CA ASP A 342 -0.36 -19.45 2.27
C ASP A 342 -1.74 -19.05 1.75
N CYS A 343 -2.24 -19.71 0.71
CA CYS A 343 -3.56 -19.42 0.16
C CYS A 343 -4.65 -19.91 1.11
N THR A 344 -5.53 -18.99 1.51
CA THR A 344 -6.67 -19.28 2.38
C THR A 344 -7.98 -19.34 1.60
N ARG A 345 -8.02 -18.74 0.40
CA ARG A 345 -9.19 -18.77 -0.48
C ARG A 345 -8.79 -18.73 -1.94
N CYS A 346 -9.33 -19.65 -2.73
CA CYS A 346 -9.05 -19.72 -4.16
C CYS A 346 -9.96 -18.82 -5.00
N LEU A 347 -9.50 -18.45 -6.19
CA LEU A 347 -10.36 -17.87 -7.23
C LEU A 347 -11.46 -18.89 -7.62
N TYR A 348 -12.57 -18.39 -8.16
CA TYR A 348 -13.79 -19.20 -8.41
C TYR A 348 -13.58 -20.44 -9.29
N ASN A 349 -12.57 -20.51 -10.15
CA ASN A 349 -12.27 -21.69 -10.98
C ASN A 349 -11.37 -22.73 -10.28
N TYR A 350 -11.04 -22.51 -9.02
CA TYR A 350 -10.10 -23.31 -8.25
C TYR A 350 -10.71 -23.69 -6.92
N ILE A 351 -10.34 -24.86 -6.40
CA ILE A 351 -10.74 -25.34 -5.07
C ILE A 351 -9.51 -25.46 -4.18
N LEU A 352 -9.66 -25.10 -2.92
CA LEU A 352 -8.60 -25.23 -1.94
C LEU A 352 -8.50 -26.69 -1.50
N GLN A 353 -7.40 -27.36 -1.83
CA GLN A 353 -7.07 -28.72 -1.40
C GLN A 353 -5.62 -28.75 -0.94
N ASP A 354 -5.38 -29.27 0.27
CA ASP A 354 -4.04 -29.33 0.89
C ASP A 354 -3.30 -27.97 0.89
N GLN A 355 -4.04 -26.89 1.22
CA GLN A 355 -3.55 -25.51 1.22
C GLN A 355 -3.11 -25.00 -0.15
N ASN A 356 -3.54 -25.64 -1.25
CA ASN A 356 -3.21 -25.21 -2.61
C ASN A 356 -4.47 -25.09 -3.47
N CYS A 357 -4.46 -24.12 -4.40
CA CYS A 357 -5.55 -23.93 -5.35
C CYS A 357 -5.39 -24.88 -6.53
N GLN A 358 -6.28 -25.87 -6.61
CA GLN A 358 -6.33 -26.80 -7.73
C GLN A 358 -7.45 -26.41 -8.69
N LYS A 359 -7.12 -26.33 -9.98
CA LYS A 359 -8.09 -25.97 -11.02
C LYS A 359 -9.20 -27.02 -11.08
N LEU A 360 -10.44 -26.57 -10.89
CA LEU A 360 -11.60 -27.40 -11.16
C LEU A 360 -11.91 -27.34 -12.66
N GLN A 361 -12.12 -28.51 -13.27
CA GLN A 361 -12.62 -28.55 -14.63
C GLN A 361 -14.16 -28.53 -14.65
N ASN A 362 -14.71 -27.73 -15.57
CA ASN A 362 -16.09 -27.80 -16.05
C ASN A 362 -17.22 -27.37 -15.10
N PHE A 363 -16.99 -26.39 -14.21
CA PHE A 363 -18.10 -25.67 -13.55
C PHE A 363 -18.40 -24.35 -14.27
N TYR A 364 -19.67 -24.11 -14.53
CA TYR A 364 -20.17 -22.89 -15.15
C TYR A 364 -20.94 -22.08 -14.12
N ILE A 365 -20.66 -20.78 -14.04
CA ILE A 365 -21.39 -19.85 -13.16
C ILE A 365 -22.85 -19.80 -13.62
N LEU A 366 -23.76 -20.13 -12.70
CA LEU A 366 -25.19 -19.92 -12.87
C LEU A 366 -25.60 -18.54 -12.36
N GLU A 367 -25.17 -18.20 -11.14
CA GLU A 367 -25.53 -16.96 -10.46
C GLU A 367 -24.35 -16.42 -9.64
N THR A 368 -24.22 -15.10 -9.58
CA THR A 368 -23.33 -14.38 -8.65
C THR A 368 -24.09 -13.23 -7.99
N ASP A 369 -24.34 -13.34 -6.68
CA ASP A 369 -25.03 -12.32 -5.89
C ASP A 369 -24.10 -11.72 -4.82
N PHE A 370 -24.29 -10.43 -4.51
CA PHE A 370 -23.65 -9.77 -3.36
C PHE A 370 -22.11 -9.74 -3.37
N HIS A 371 -21.47 -9.70 -4.54
CA HIS A 371 -20.00 -9.58 -4.66
C HIS A 371 -19.50 -8.13 -4.56
N SER A 372 -20.35 -7.15 -4.87
CA SER A 372 -20.02 -5.73 -4.67
C SER A 372 -19.83 -5.40 -3.19
N GLU A 373 -18.95 -4.46 -2.85
CA GLU A 373 -18.82 -3.97 -1.47
C GLU A 373 -20.15 -3.41 -0.95
N LYS A 374 -20.82 -2.60 -1.77
CA LYS A 374 -22.13 -2.01 -1.50
C LYS A 374 -23.16 -2.53 -2.49
N PHE A 375 -24.32 -2.91 -1.99
CA PHE A 375 -25.49 -3.29 -2.80
C PHE A 375 -26.78 -2.91 -2.08
N THR A 376 -27.85 -2.72 -2.86
CA THR A 376 -29.17 -2.31 -2.36
C THR A 376 -30.30 -3.25 -2.77
N ASN A 377 -30.02 -4.21 -3.65
CA ASN A 377 -30.99 -5.18 -4.16
C ASN A 377 -30.80 -6.54 -3.48
N SER A 378 -31.89 -7.28 -3.26
CA SER A 378 -31.87 -8.66 -2.77
C SER A 378 -31.53 -9.69 -3.85
N PHE A 379 -31.47 -9.30 -5.14
CA PHE A 379 -31.27 -10.22 -6.26
C PHE A 379 -32.28 -11.38 -6.27
N GLY A 380 -33.51 -11.15 -5.83
CA GLY A 380 -34.56 -12.18 -5.78
C GLY A 380 -34.47 -13.13 -4.58
N TRP A 381 -33.53 -12.93 -3.67
CA TRP A 381 -33.56 -13.58 -2.35
C TRP A 381 -34.74 -13.04 -1.53
N ILE A 382 -35.44 -13.96 -0.87
CA ILE A 382 -36.57 -13.68 0.00
C ILE A 382 -36.15 -14.01 1.43
N LEU A 383 -36.18 -13.01 2.30
CA LEU A 383 -36.00 -13.22 3.75
C LEU A 383 -37.37 -13.51 4.37
N GLN A 384 -37.45 -14.54 5.20
CA GLN A 384 -38.67 -14.93 5.92
C GLN A 384 -38.45 -14.79 7.42
N ASN A 385 -39.54 -14.49 8.14
CA ASN A 385 -39.56 -14.30 9.59
C ASN A 385 -38.57 -13.22 10.10
N THR A 386 -38.39 -12.14 9.35
CA THR A 386 -37.66 -10.94 9.81
C THR A 386 -38.60 -10.02 10.60
N THR A 387 -38.07 -9.31 11.59
CA THR A 387 -38.84 -8.35 12.40
C THR A 387 -38.76 -6.92 11.89
N VAL A 388 -38.04 -6.69 10.79
CA VAL A 388 -37.79 -5.38 10.18
C VAL A 388 -37.98 -5.46 8.67
N ASP A 389 -38.37 -4.33 8.06
CA ASP A 389 -38.53 -4.20 6.60
C ASP A 389 -37.19 -4.10 5.86
N THR A 390 -36.12 -3.73 6.57
CA THR A 390 -34.77 -3.68 6.00
C THR A 390 -34.21 -5.08 5.84
N ILE A 391 -33.67 -5.37 4.66
CA ILE A 391 -33.10 -6.68 4.31
C ILE A 391 -31.58 -6.67 4.15
N ILE A 392 -30.96 -5.49 4.21
CA ILE A 392 -29.52 -5.29 4.03
C ILE A 392 -29.00 -4.48 5.21
N SER A 393 -27.95 -4.98 5.86
CA SER A 393 -27.17 -4.27 6.88
C SER A 393 -25.76 -3.97 6.38
N TYR A 394 -24.96 -3.30 7.22
CA TYR A 394 -23.57 -2.97 6.94
C TYR A 394 -22.66 -3.46 8.08
N CYS A 395 -21.50 -3.99 7.71
CA CYS A 395 -20.46 -4.36 8.66
C CYS A 395 -19.08 -4.13 8.05
N LEU A 396 -18.19 -3.44 8.77
CA LEU A 396 -16.90 -2.93 8.24
C LEU A 396 -17.04 -2.28 6.85
N ASP A 397 -18.02 -1.38 6.74
CA ASP A 397 -18.38 -0.67 5.50
C ASP A 397 -18.78 -1.57 4.31
N LYS A 398 -19.10 -2.85 4.55
CA LYS A 398 -19.58 -3.79 3.52
C LYS A 398 -21.06 -4.11 3.71
N SER A 399 -21.83 -4.08 2.62
CA SER A 399 -23.23 -4.55 2.60
C SER A 399 -23.30 -6.05 2.83
N ILE A 400 -24.31 -6.48 3.59
CA ILE A 400 -24.63 -7.87 3.91
C ILE A 400 -26.12 -8.08 3.68
N LEU A 401 -26.53 -9.16 3.01
CA LEU A 401 -27.95 -9.55 3.00
C LEU A 401 -28.27 -10.19 4.36
N GLY A 402 -29.27 -9.64 5.06
CA GLY A 402 -29.48 -9.90 6.48
C GLY A 402 -28.50 -9.11 7.35
N GLY A 403 -27.90 -9.77 8.32
CA GLY A 403 -26.97 -9.22 9.30
C GLY A 403 -27.66 -8.64 10.54
N PHE A 404 -26.94 -7.80 11.28
CA PHE A 404 -27.35 -7.30 12.60
C PHE A 404 -28.77 -6.69 12.56
N GLY A 405 -29.64 -7.15 13.45
CA GLY A 405 -31.02 -6.71 13.57
C GLY A 405 -31.99 -7.27 12.53
N ILE A 406 -31.55 -8.12 11.58
CA ILE A 406 -32.38 -8.62 10.48
C ILE A 406 -32.69 -10.12 10.58
N LEU A 407 -31.69 -11.00 10.51
CA LEU A 407 -31.89 -12.46 10.52
C LEU A 407 -31.50 -13.04 11.88
N GLY A 408 -32.49 -13.25 12.76
CA GLY A 408 -32.32 -13.88 14.09
C GLY A 408 -33.14 -15.18 14.23
N VAL A 409 -33.68 -15.46 15.42
CA VAL A 409 -34.50 -16.65 15.70
C VAL A 409 -35.58 -16.91 14.64
N GLY A 410 -35.57 -18.12 14.07
CA GLY A 410 -36.56 -18.60 13.11
C GLY A 410 -36.51 -17.95 11.72
N ALA A 411 -35.57 -17.03 11.48
CA ALA A 411 -35.40 -16.37 10.19
C ALA A 411 -34.71 -17.28 9.16
N SER A 412 -35.05 -17.11 7.88
CA SER A 412 -34.39 -17.83 6.77
C SER A 412 -34.27 -16.96 5.53
N ALA A 413 -33.30 -17.28 4.68
CA ALA A 413 -33.10 -16.66 3.38
C ALA A 413 -33.24 -17.70 2.27
N LYS A 414 -34.12 -17.46 1.29
CA LYS A 414 -34.44 -18.45 0.25
C LYS A 414 -34.39 -17.85 -1.16
N LYS A 415 -33.94 -18.65 -2.13
CA LYS A 415 -34.03 -18.32 -3.57
C LYS A 415 -34.18 -19.61 -4.39
N GLN A 416 -35.09 -19.56 -5.36
CA GLN A 416 -35.31 -20.62 -6.35
C GLN A 416 -34.42 -20.36 -7.56
N PHE A 417 -33.77 -21.41 -8.08
CA PHE A 417 -32.95 -21.37 -9.28
C PHE A 417 -33.47 -22.35 -10.32
N ILE A 418 -33.35 -21.98 -11.60
CA ILE A 418 -33.54 -22.88 -12.74
C ILE A 418 -32.14 -23.19 -13.27
N ILE A 419 -31.82 -24.47 -13.42
CA ILE A 419 -30.47 -24.94 -13.71
C ILE A 419 -30.49 -25.78 -15.00
N PRO A 420 -29.54 -25.55 -15.92
CA PRO A 420 -29.33 -26.44 -17.06
C PRO A 420 -29.03 -27.89 -16.64
N ASN A 421 -29.04 -28.83 -17.59
CA ASN A 421 -28.72 -30.24 -17.30
C ASN A 421 -27.30 -30.39 -16.71
N HIS A 422 -27.21 -31.00 -15.53
CA HIS A 422 -25.98 -31.13 -14.74
C HIS A 422 -25.99 -32.40 -13.87
N LYS A 423 -24.86 -32.67 -13.20
CA LYS A 423 -24.72 -33.78 -12.25
C LYS A 423 -24.38 -33.32 -10.84
N ARG A 424 -23.71 -32.17 -10.73
CA ARG A 424 -23.26 -31.58 -9.47
C ARG A 424 -23.46 -30.07 -9.49
N LEU A 425 -23.70 -29.55 -8.30
CA LEU A 425 -23.66 -28.13 -8.02
C LEU A 425 -22.44 -27.82 -7.17
N ARG A 426 -21.96 -26.59 -7.31
CA ARG A 426 -20.98 -25.98 -6.42
C ARG A 426 -21.54 -24.68 -5.88
N LEU A 427 -21.50 -24.54 -4.56
CA LEU A 427 -21.97 -23.35 -3.86
C LEU A 427 -20.79 -22.70 -3.14
N GLN A 428 -20.59 -21.41 -3.41
CA GLN A 428 -19.66 -20.56 -2.69
C GLN A 428 -20.42 -19.44 -1.98
N ILE A 429 -20.10 -19.16 -0.72
CA ILE A 429 -20.77 -18.10 0.07
C ILE A 429 -19.89 -17.68 1.25
N VAL A 430 -19.97 -16.41 1.68
CA VAL A 430 -19.41 -15.94 2.95
C VAL A 430 -20.55 -15.72 3.94
N LEU A 431 -20.56 -16.49 5.02
CA LEU A 431 -21.52 -16.38 6.12
C LEU A 431 -20.94 -15.54 7.26
N TYR A 432 -21.80 -14.77 7.92
CA TYR A 432 -21.47 -13.93 9.06
C TYR A 432 -22.21 -14.43 10.30
N LYS A 433 -21.45 -14.71 11.35
CA LYS A 433 -21.92 -14.83 12.74
C LYS A 433 -21.84 -13.46 13.37
N ILE A 434 -22.95 -12.97 13.92
CA ILE A 434 -22.99 -11.67 14.56
C ILE A 434 -23.50 -11.81 15.99
N ASP A 435 -22.74 -11.23 16.91
CA ASP A 435 -23.00 -11.13 18.34
C ASP A 435 -22.92 -12.46 19.14
N SER A 436 -23.92 -12.79 19.97
CA SER A 436 -23.72 -13.54 21.22
C SER A 436 -23.93 -15.06 21.15
N TRP A 437 -23.81 -15.68 19.96
CA TRP A 437 -24.18 -17.09 19.74
C TRP A 437 -23.54 -18.07 20.74
N ASP A 438 -24.30 -19.06 21.21
CA ASP A 438 -23.94 -19.90 22.36
C ASP A 438 -24.15 -21.43 22.16
N ASN A 439 -23.54 -21.98 21.11
CA ASN A 439 -23.66 -23.37 20.59
C ASN A 439 -24.81 -23.57 19.61
N GLU A 440 -24.94 -22.63 18.68
CA GLU A 440 -26.01 -22.61 17.70
C GLU A 440 -25.49 -22.91 16.32
N LYS A 441 -26.35 -23.53 15.51
CA LYS A 441 -26.00 -24.05 14.20
C LYS A 441 -26.49 -23.09 13.12
N ILE A 442 -25.63 -22.78 12.16
CA ILE A 442 -26.03 -22.23 10.85
C ILE A 442 -25.90 -23.34 9.79
N PHE A 443 -26.83 -23.39 8.85
CA PHE A 443 -26.89 -24.47 7.88
C PHE A 443 -27.49 -24.03 6.54
N ILE A 444 -27.12 -24.76 5.48
CA ILE A 444 -27.59 -24.56 4.11
C ILE A 444 -28.36 -25.81 3.68
N LEU A 445 -29.61 -25.60 3.28
CA LEU A 445 -30.48 -26.61 2.70
C LEU A 445 -30.56 -26.43 1.18
N VAL A 446 -30.53 -27.56 0.46
CA VAL A 446 -30.85 -27.66 -0.96
C VAL A 446 -32.01 -28.63 -1.10
N ASP A 447 -33.14 -28.15 -1.59
CA ASP A 447 -34.39 -28.93 -1.70
C ASP A 447 -34.80 -29.63 -0.39
N ASN A 448 -34.65 -28.92 0.74
CA ASN A 448 -34.88 -29.41 2.11
C ASN A 448 -33.86 -30.45 2.62
N VAL A 449 -32.74 -30.65 1.93
CA VAL A 449 -31.63 -31.51 2.39
C VAL A 449 -30.47 -30.65 2.87
N GLU A 450 -29.99 -30.88 4.11
CA GLU A 450 -28.81 -30.20 4.66
C GLU A 450 -27.54 -30.66 3.94
N ILE A 451 -26.93 -29.75 3.18
CA ILE A 451 -25.68 -30.01 2.44
C ILE A 451 -24.45 -29.52 3.19
N TRP A 452 -24.64 -28.58 4.12
CA TRP A 452 -23.56 -28.00 4.91
C TRP A 452 -24.12 -27.38 6.20
N SER A 453 -23.37 -27.51 7.28
CA SER A 453 -23.64 -26.84 8.54
C SER A 453 -22.38 -26.67 9.39
N THR A 454 -22.44 -25.75 10.33
CA THR A 454 -21.43 -25.56 11.37
C THR A 454 -22.09 -25.09 12.66
N VAL A 455 -21.45 -25.35 13.80
CA VAL A 455 -21.86 -24.82 15.11
C VAL A 455 -20.92 -23.69 15.49
N TRP A 456 -21.47 -22.58 15.96
CA TRP A 456 -20.73 -21.43 16.46
C TRP A 456 -21.03 -21.19 17.94
N ASN A 457 -19.98 -20.76 18.65
CA ASN A 457 -19.98 -20.49 20.08
C ASN A 457 -19.55 -19.03 20.32
N HIS A 458 -19.48 -18.64 21.59
CA HIS A 458 -18.68 -17.48 22.00
C HIS A 458 -17.26 -17.66 21.46
N ALA A 459 -16.90 -16.83 20.49
CA ALA A 459 -15.56 -16.80 19.93
C ALA A 459 -14.69 -15.89 20.81
N ASN A 460 -13.38 -16.07 20.75
CA ASN A 460 -12.43 -15.08 21.29
C ASN A 460 -11.89 -14.19 20.15
N GLU A 461 -12.75 -13.86 19.20
CA GLU A 461 -12.41 -13.10 17.99
C GLU A 461 -12.72 -11.60 18.17
N ALA A 462 -12.37 -10.80 17.15
CA ALA A 462 -12.70 -9.38 17.15
C ALA A 462 -14.21 -9.17 16.97
N ASN A 463 -14.72 -8.09 17.56
CA ASN A 463 -16.05 -7.56 17.29
C ASN A 463 -15.94 -6.56 16.13
N PHE A 464 -16.71 -6.77 15.07
CA PHE A 464 -16.65 -5.98 13.84
C PHE A 464 -18.02 -5.63 13.21
N CYS A 465 -19.11 -6.22 13.69
CA CYS A 465 -20.51 -5.98 13.36
C CYS A 465 -21.34 -5.91 14.66
N GLY A 466 -22.55 -5.35 14.63
CA GLY A 466 -23.49 -5.52 15.75
C GLY A 466 -23.13 -4.75 17.02
N GLN A 467 -23.24 -5.40 18.18
CA GLN A 467 -23.07 -4.81 19.51
C GLN A 467 -21.69 -5.08 20.09
N ASP A 468 -21.58 -5.63 21.30
CA ASP A 468 -20.33 -5.75 22.07
C ASP A 468 -19.71 -7.16 22.02
N TRP A 469 -20.36 -8.10 21.32
CA TRP A 469 -19.94 -9.50 21.27
C TRP A 469 -19.05 -9.79 20.05
N THR A 470 -18.30 -10.88 20.15
CA THR A 470 -17.36 -11.28 19.09
C THR A 470 -18.09 -11.81 17.87
N ASP A 471 -17.65 -11.41 16.69
CA ASP A 471 -18.22 -11.87 15.43
C ASP A 471 -17.30 -12.88 14.76
N GLN A 472 -17.84 -13.59 13.77
CA GLN A 472 -17.07 -14.52 12.96
C GLN A 472 -17.53 -14.47 11.50
N LYS A 473 -16.61 -14.71 10.56
CA LYS A 473 -16.93 -14.90 9.14
C LYS A 473 -16.44 -16.26 8.70
N GLN A 474 -17.21 -16.94 7.88
CA GLN A 474 -16.81 -18.22 7.30
C GLN A 474 -17.09 -18.26 5.81
N TYR A 475 -16.03 -18.52 5.04
CA TYR A 475 -16.16 -18.86 3.63
C TYR A 475 -16.50 -20.34 3.49
N VAL A 476 -17.54 -20.63 2.73
CA VAL A 476 -18.01 -21.97 2.41
C VAL A 476 -17.84 -22.19 0.92
N ASP A 477 -17.24 -23.32 0.55
CA ASP A 477 -17.10 -23.80 -0.83
C ASP A 477 -17.35 -25.30 -0.85
N ILE A 478 -18.50 -25.70 -1.37
CA ILE A 478 -19.00 -27.08 -1.32
C ILE A 478 -19.45 -27.55 -2.69
N ILE A 479 -19.09 -28.80 -3.02
CA ILE A 479 -19.54 -29.50 -4.22
C ILE A 479 -20.41 -30.68 -3.77
N PHE A 480 -21.60 -30.80 -4.34
CA PHE A 480 -22.55 -31.86 -3.99
C PHE A 480 -23.30 -32.35 -5.24
N ASP A 481 -23.77 -33.59 -5.20
CA ASP A 481 -24.54 -34.20 -6.28
C ASP A 481 -25.95 -33.58 -6.35
N HIS A 482 -26.37 -33.20 -7.56
CA HIS A 482 -27.70 -32.67 -7.82
C HIS A 482 -28.02 -32.79 -9.32
N THR A 483 -29.26 -33.18 -9.66
CA THR A 483 -29.65 -33.47 -11.05
C THR A 483 -30.99 -32.85 -11.46
N LYS A 484 -31.74 -32.23 -10.54
CA LYS A 484 -33.01 -31.59 -10.90
C LYS A 484 -32.73 -30.32 -11.72
N LEU A 485 -33.65 -29.94 -12.60
CA LEU A 485 -33.50 -28.74 -13.45
C LEU A 485 -33.88 -27.44 -12.72
N ASP A 486 -34.20 -27.54 -11.44
CA ASP A 486 -34.46 -26.45 -10.54
C ASP A 486 -34.00 -26.83 -9.14
N THR A 487 -33.77 -25.83 -8.29
CA THR A 487 -33.46 -26.07 -6.88
C THR A 487 -33.88 -24.90 -6.00
N LEU A 488 -34.30 -25.20 -4.77
CA LEU A 488 -34.50 -24.22 -3.71
C LEU A 488 -33.28 -24.25 -2.79
N ILE A 489 -32.56 -23.13 -2.71
CA ILE A 489 -31.55 -22.93 -1.68
C ILE A 489 -32.18 -22.16 -0.54
N GLU A 490 -32.02 -22.68 0.67
CA GLU A 490 -32.44 -22.07 1.93
C GLU A 490 -31.27 -22.03 2.91
N ILE A 491 -31.02 -20.86 3.49
CA ILE A 491 -30.06 -20.67 4.58
C ILE A 491 -30.85 -20.36 5.83
N SER A 492 -30.52 -21.02 6.94
CA SER A 492 -31.23 -20.85 8.21
C SER A 492 -30.30 -21.18 9.39
N SER A 493 -30.79 -20.94 10.60
CA SER A 493 -30.06 -21.17 11.84
C SER A 493 -30.94 -21.75 12.94
N THR A 494 -30.31 -22.22 14.02
CA THR A 494 -30.99 -22.65 15.25
C THR A 494 -30.94 -21.60 16.35
N LEU A 495 -30.73 -20.33 15.99
CA LEU A 495 -30.65 -19.23 16.94
C LEU A 495 -31.88 -19.21 17.84
N ASN A 496 -31.66 -18.88 19.10
CA ASN A 496 -32.71 -18.91 20.11
C ASN A 496 -33.11 -17.51 20.60
N GLN A 497 -32.36 -16.47 20.23
CA GLN A 497 -32.63 -15.07 20.55
C GLN A 497 -32.95 -14.21 19.32
N ASN A 498 -33.41 -12.99 19.59
CA ASN A 498 -33.83 -12.06 18.54
C ASN A 498 -32.63 -11.47 17.78
N ALA A 499 -32.89 -10.88 16.61
CA ALA A 499 -31.85 -10.43 15.69
C ALA A 499 -30.95 -9.28 16.22
N ASN A 500 -31.30 -8.61 17.32
CA ASN A 500 -30.43 -7.61 17.95
C ASN A 500 -29.44 -8.21 18.96
N ASP A 501 -29.49 -9.52 19.20
CA ASP A 501 -28.61 -10.24 20.13
C ASP A 501 -27.92 -11.42 19.45
N GLU A 502 -28.67 -12.18 18.65
CA GLU A 502 -28.14 -13.26 17.83
C GLU A 502 -28.57 -13.04 16.39
N SER A 503 -27.61 -12.78 15.51
CA SER A 503 -27.93 -12.58 14.10
C SER A 503 -26.90 -13.16 13.15
N TRP A 504 -27.32 -13.31 11.90
CA TRP A 504 -26.45 -13.71 10.80
C TRP A 504 -26.76 -12.94 9.53
N GLY A 505 -25.84 -13.02 8.58
CA GLY A 505 -26.08 -12.56 7.22
C GLY A 505 -25.07 -13.20 6.28
N PHE A 506 -25.16 -12.86 5.00
CA PHE A 506 -24.23 -13.40 4.01
C PHE A 506 -23.96 -12.44 2.85
N ARG A 507 -22.87 -12.73 2.14
CA ARG A 507 -22.46 -12.06 0.89
C ARG A 507 -21.64 -13.02 0.03
N GLU A 508 -21.26 -12.55 -1.16
CA GLU A 508 -20.41 -13.29 -2.11
C GLU A 508 -20.96 -14.68 -2.46
N PHE A 509 -22.27 -14.74 -2.71
CA PHE A 509 -22.94 -15.98 -3.12
C PHE A 509 -22.63 -16.27 -4.59
N THR A 510 -22.20 -17.49 -4.89
CA THR A 510 -22.03 -17.99 -6.25
C THR A 510 -22.52 -19.41 -6.34
N LEU A 511 -23.44 -19.65 -7.28
CA LEU A 511 -23.92 -20.98 -7.62
C LEU A 511 -23.38 -21.37 -8.98
N MET A 512 -22.82 -22.57 -9.09
CA MET A 512 -22.26 -23.11 -10.33
C MET A 512 -22.77 -24.53 -10.56
N TYR A 513 -22.78 -24.97 -11.82
CA TYR A 513 -23.17 -26.33 -12.22
C TYR A 513 -22.11 -26.95 -13.12
N ASP A 514 -21.97 -28.28 -13.07
CA ASP A 514 -21.18 -29.00 -14.06
C ASP A 514 -22.01 -29.43 -15.26
N LEU A 515 -21.40 -29.60 -16.43
CA LEU A 515 -22.12 -30.18 -17.56
C LEU A 515 -22.25 -31.69 -17.38
N ALA A 516 -23.47 -32.21 -17.46
CA ALA A 516 -23.64 -33.63 -17.71
C ALA A 516 -23.05 -33.94 -19.10
N ASN A 517 -22.00 -34.77 -19.17
CA ASN A 517 -21.40 -35.20 -20.44
C ASN A 517 -22.50 -35.51 -21.46
N ILE A 518 -22.63 -34.69 -22.50
CA ILE A 518 -23.44 -35.03 -23.65
C ILE A 518 -22.69 -36.15 -24.33
N ILE A 519 -23.14 -37.40 -24.14
CA ILE A 519 -22.81 -38.44 -25.09
C ILE A 519 -23.40 -37.94 -26.40
N GLN A 520 -22.56 -37.41 -27.30
CA GLN A 520 -22.96 -37.27 -28.69
C GLN A 520 -23.24 -38.69 -29.17
N ILE A 521 -24.51 -39.08 -29.19
CA ILE A 521 -24.96 -40.23 -29.94
C ILE A 521 -24.74 -39.82 -31.39
N ILE A 522 -23.57 -40.09 -31.95
CA ILE A 522 -23.41 -40.13 -33.40
C ILE A 522 -24.30 -41.31 -33.82
N PRO A 523 -25.42 -41.09 -34.55
CA PRO A 523 -26.13 -42.23 -35.10
C PRO A 523 -25.19 -42.84 -36.13
N THR A 524 -24.59 -43.99 -35.79
CA THR A 524 -23.93 -44.85 -36.75
C THR A 524 -25.01 -45.37 -37.70
N TYR A 525 -25.28 -44.64 -38.78
CA TYR A 525 -25.95 -45.20 -39.94
C TYR A 525 -24.99 -46.26 -40.52
N GLN A 526 -25.20 -47.51 -40.12
CA GLN A 526 -24.56 -48.65 -40.76
C GLN A 526 -25.01 -48.72 -42.23
N SER A 527 -24.07 -48.40 -43.10
CA SER A 527 -23.76 -49.10 -44.35
C SER A 527 -24.68 -50.28 -44.70
N ILE A 528 -25.68 -50.02 -45.53
CA ILE A 528 -26.13 -50.96 -46.56
C ILE A 528 -26.34 -50.14 -47.84
N THR A 529 -25.84 -50.68 -48.96
CA THR A 529 -25.89 -50.19 -50.35
C THR A 529 -24.83 -49.17 -50.81
N SER A 530 -23.59 -49.63 -51.01
CA SER A 530 -22.88 -49.44 -52.30
C SER A 530 -21.58 -50.27 -52.42
N VAL A 531 -21.64 -51.55 -52.04
CA VAL A 531 -20.81 -52.56 -52.72
C VAL A 531 -21.52 -52.90 -54.04
N LEU A 532 -21.55 -51.95 -54.97
CA LEU A 532 -22.08 -52.12 -56.34
C LEU A 532 -21.85 -50.85 -57.18
N THR A 533 -20.60 -50.38 -57.28
CA THR A 533 -20.11 -49.48 -58.35
C THR A 533 -18.58 -49.41 -58.39
N LEU A 534 -17.89 -50.54 -58.18
CA LEU A 534 -16.47 -50.68 -58.59
C LEU A 534 -16.18 -52.00 -59.31
N ILE A 535 -17.23 -52.66 -59.83
CA ILE A 535 -17.16 -53.75 -60.79
C ILE A 535 -18.19 -53.45 -61.88
N LEU A 536 -18.00 -52.34 -62.62
CA LEU A 536 -18.55 -52.17 -63.96
C LEU A 536 -17.89 -50.99 -64.70
N ILE A 537 -16.57 -50.84 -64.61
CA ILE A 537 -15.76 -50.12 -65.61
C ILE A 537 -14.51 -50.95 -65.89
N PHE A 538 -14.74 -52.19 -66.31
CA PHE A 538 -13.77 -53.04 -67.00
C PHE A 538 -14.56 -54.00 -67.91
N ILE A 539 -15.50 -53.44 -68.68
CA ILE A 539 -16.04 -53.99 -69.94
C ILE A 539 -16.71 -52.78 -70.62
N ILE A 540 -16.05 -52.24 -71.63
CA ILE A 540 -16.57 -51.81 -72.94
C ILE A 540 -15.39 -51.10 -73.63
N ASN A 541 -14.75 -51.86 -74.53
CA ASN A 541 -14.06 -51.30 -75.69
C ASN A 541 -15.09 -50.54 -76.54
N ILE A 542 -14.81 -49.28 -76.87
CA ILE A 542 -14.75 -48.68 -78.22
C ILE A 542 -14.32 -47.23 -78.06
#